data_AF-A0A315ANS3-F1
#
_entry.id   AF-A0A315ANS3-F1
#
_cell.length_a   1.000
_cell.length_b   1.000
_cell.length_c   1.000
_cell.angle_alpha   90.00
_cell.angle_beta   90.00
_cell.angle_gamma   90.00
#
_symmetry.space_group_name_H-M   'P 1'
#
loop_
_entity.id
_entity.type
_entity.pdbx_description
1 polymer ?
#
loop_
_entity_poly.entity_id
_entity_poly.type
_entity_poly.pdbx_seq_one_letter_code
_entity_poly.pdbx_strand_id
1 'polypeptide(L)'
;MVLESQLKSLNNFQVLVIAQDHANCDSLPLRYGLHFEHDTLIDLTQARYLYADYQYPDRHHIEARFQDEGGQLTVGHFVIGSKRDFAEPVVITVWRGDVSTEMRLSEVMIALRKRGFITPQTLLGLHPLYVAGKVSTSADLIEQLTRQLSAEKLSAMSTEVMAANEKADQALAVLEAAYKRAENAENVALEASYIVDDLESQNGVLSGRVDELEAEVERYKAEQAEAARERSEVTLSSPDTLVDVREKQMYRGSSCTILLFADGSTRHMKTSTFDPSGEVTSKAKSLKGRRIRTSCWDPIGQPGKWSRQGYFRNVYAYE
;
A
#
# COMPACT_ATOMS: atom_id res chain seq x y z
N MET A 1 18.37 -8.20 8.31
CA MET A 1 18.50 -7.18 7.24
C MET A 1 19.61 -7.49 6.25
N VAL A 2 20.88 -7.73 6.66
CA VAL A 2 21.98 -8.00 5.70
C VAL A 2 21.73 -9.23 4.83
N LEU A 3 21.32 -10.36 5.42
CA LEU A 3 21.05 -11.61 4.68
C LEU A 3 19.90 -11.44 3.68
N GLU A 4 18.78 -10.86 4.09
CA GLU A 4 17.63 -10.64 3.21
C GLU A 4 17.98 -9.80 1.98
N SER A 5 18.70 -8.69 2.16
CA SER A 5 19.16 -7.86 1.05
C SER A 5 20.08 -8.63 0.11
N GLN A 6 20.97 -9.46 0.66
CA GLN A 6 21.85 -10.32 -0.14
C GLN A 6 21.04 -11.32 -0.97
N LEU A 7 20.10 -12.05 -0.35
CA LEU A 7 19.25 -13.04 -1.03
C LEU A 7 18.34 -12.43 -2.10
N LYS A 8 17.89 -11.17 -1.92
CA LYS A 8 17.10 -10.44 -2.93
C LYS A 8 17.93 -9.95 -4.11
N SER A 9 19.24 -9.82 -3.96
CA SER A 9 20.13 -9.22 -4.97
C SER A 9 20.95 -10.23 -5.76
N LEU A 10 21.26 -11.39 -5.19
CA LEU A 10 22.13 -12.40 -5.79
C LEU A 10 21.33 -13.54 -6.41
N ASN A 11 21.54 -13.77 -7.71
CA ASN A 11 21.00 -14.93 -8.41
C ASN A 11 21.83 -16.20 -8.17
N ASN A 12 23.11 -16.07 -7.79
CA ASN A 12 23.99 -17.19 -7.49
C ASN A 12 24.78 -16.88 -6.21
N PHE A 13 24.82 -17.82 -5.26
CA PHE A 13 25.58 -17.67 -4.02
C PHE A 13 25.79 -19.03 -3.35
N GLN A 14 26.72 -19.06 -2.40
CA GLN A 14 27.00 -20.25 -1.61
C GLN A 14 26.22 -20.26 -0.30
N VAL A 15 25.79 -21.45 0.10
CA VAL A 15 25.15 -21.71 1.39
C VAL A 15 25.81 -22.89 2.07
N LEU A 16 25.85 -22.84 3.39
CA LEU A 16 26.39 -23.90 4.23
C LEU A 16 25.32 -24.91 4.60
N VAL A 17 25.61 -26.18 4.34
CA VAL A 17 24.86 -27.33 4.85
C VAL A 17 25.63 -27.90 6.02
N ILE A 18 25.10 -27.73 7.23
CA ILE A 18 25.73 -28.23 8.47
C ILE A 18 25.48 -29.73 8.59
N ALA A 19 26.53 -30.51 8.84
CA ALA A 19 26.53 -31.97 8.78
C ALA A 19 25.48 -32.61 9.70
N GLN A 20 25.33 -32.06 10.92
CA GLN A 20 24.49 -32.60 11.98
C GLN A 20 23.08 -31.98 12.02
N ASP A 21 22.79 -31.05 11.11
CA ASP A 21 21.54 -30.31 11.08
C ASP A 21 20.46 -31.02 10.25
N HIS A 22 19.22 -30.54 10.45
CA HIS A 22 18.03 -31.07 9.79
C HIS A 22 18.13 -31.12 8.26
N ALA A 23 18.66 -30.05 7.63
CA ALA A 23 18.83 -30.01 6.19
C ALA A 23 19.62 -31.21 5.66
N ASN A 24 20.71 -31.57 6.33
CA ASN A 24 21.61 -32.64 5.91
C ASN A 24 21.22 -34.04 6.41
N CYS A 25 20.59 -34.10 7.59
CA CYS A 25 20.27 -35.37 8.23
C CYS A 25 18.90 -35.92 7.84
N ASP A 26 17.95 -35.05 7.47
CA ASP A 26 16.56 -35.42 7.24
C ASP A 26 16.10 -35.02 5.84
N SER A 27 16.38 -33.78 5.42
CA SER A 27 15.79 -33.20 4.20
C SER A 27 16.46 -33.65 2.90
N LEU A 28 17.76 -33.37 2.76
CA LEU A 28 18.55 -33.75 1.59
C LEU A 28 18.55 -35.27 1.36
N PRO A 29 18.68 -36.13 2.40
CA PRO A 29 18.71 -37.58 2.20
C PRO A 29 17.45 -38.12 1.55
N LEU A 30 16.27 -37.78 2.08
CA LEU A 30 15.01 -38.30 1.54
C LEU A 30 14.67 -37.67 0.19
N ARG A 31 14.88 -36.37 0.04
CA ARG A 31 14.31 -35.61 -1.09
C ARG A 31 15.24 -35.50 -2.28
N TYR A 32 16.54 -35.61 -2.06
CA TYR A 32 17.54 -35.43 -3.10
C TYR A 32 18.59 -36.54 -3.13
N GLY A 33 18.50 -37.54 -2.25
CA GLY A 33 19.48 -38.61 -2.18
C GLY A 33 20.85 -38.12 -1.73
N LEU A 34 20.91 -36.97 -1.03
CA LEU A 34 22.16 -36.31 -0.70
C LEU A 34 22.41 -36.32 0.81
N HIS A 35 23.66 -36.60 1.20
CA HIS A 35 24.13 -36.47 2.57
C HIS A 35 25.61 -36.13 2.59
N PHE A 36 25.99 -35.13 3.38
CA PHE A 36 27.39 -34.73 3.54
C PHE A 36 27.92 -35.18 4.91
N GLU A 37 29.08 -35.85 4.93
CA GLU A 37 29.70 -36.29 6.20
C GLU A 37 30.24 -35.12 7.04
N HIS A 38 30.51 -33.99 6.40
CA HIS A 38 31.08 -32.78 7.00
C HIS A 38 30.30 -31.55 6.55
N ASP A 39 30.45 -30.46 7.30
CA ASP A 39 29.88 -29.16 6.93
C ASP A 39 30.35 -28.80 5.51
N THR A 40 29.40 -28.57 4.61
CA THR A 40 29.67 -28.47 3.18
C THR A 40 29.02 -27.24 2.59
N LEU A 41 29.78 -26.47 1.81
CA LEU A 41 29.25 -25.37 1.01
C LEU A 41 28.68 -25.95 -0.29
N ILE A 42 27.45 -25.55 -0.60
CA ILE A 42 26.82 -25.87 -1.89
C ILE A 42 26.54 -24.57 -2.65
N ASP A 43 26.68 -24.64 -3.96
CA ASP A 43 26.33 -23.54 -4.86
C ASP A 43 24.83 -23.56 -5.17
N LEU A 44 24.15 -22.49 -4.80
CA LEU A 44 22.79 -22.21 -5.27
C LEU A 44 22.86 -21.28 -6.47
N THR A 45 22.21 -21.69 -7.55
CA THR A 45 22.17 -20.97 -8.82
C THR A 45 20.74 -20.66 -9.23
N GLN A 46 20.55 -19.62 -10.03
CA GLN A 46 19.21 -19.16 -10.44
C GLN A 46 18.26 -18.96 -9.25
N ALA A 47 18.79 -18.47 -8.15
CA ALA A 47 18.06 -18.27 -6.92
C ALA A 47 17.01 -17.16 -7.08
N ARG A 48 15.81 -17.42 -6.57
CA ARG A 48 14.68 -16.51 -6.54
C ARG A 48 14.20 -16.36 -5.11
N TYR A 49 14.32 -15.16 -4.57
CA TYR A 49 13.75 -14.84 -3.27
C TYR A 49 12.21 -14.93 -3.31
N LEU A 50 11.62 -15.57 -2.31
CA LEU A 50 10.17 -15.67 -2.18
C LEU A 50 9.67 -14.73 -1.06
N TYR A 51 9.98 -15.07 0.19
CA TYR A 51 9.48 -14.34 1.36
C TYR A 51 10.30 -14.70 2.62
N ALA A 52 10.16 -13.91 3.68
CA ALA A 52 10.68 -14.24 5.01
C ALA A 52 9.68 -15.14 5.75
N ASP A 53 10.17 -16.12 6.50
CA ASP A 53 9.34 -17.02 7.31
C ASP A 53 8.55 -16.20 8.34
N TYR A 54 7.26 -16.50 8.46
CA TYR A 54 6.35 -15.75 9.33
C TYR A 54 6.63 -15.97 10.82
N GLN A 55 7.08 -17.18 11.19
CA GLN A 55 7.36 -17.54 12.57
C GLN A 55 8.81 -17.20 12.96
N TYR A 56 9.73 -17.26 12.01
CA TYR A 56 11.16 -17.04 12.23
C TYR A 56 11.70 -15.94 11.30
N PRO A 57 11.71 -14.66 11.73
CA PRO A 57 12.07 -13.53 10.86
C PRO A 57 13.50 -13.57 10.30
N ASP A 58 14.36 -14.41 10.88
CA ASP A 58 15.73 -14.67 10.44
C ASP A 58 15.85 -15.78 9.39
N ARG A 59 14.73 -16.39 8.98
CA ARG A 59 14.66 -17.43 7.96
C ARG A 59 13.96 -16.92 6.72
N HIS A 60 14.48 -17.31 5.56
CA HIS A 60 14.05 -16.82 4.27
C HIS A 60 13.80 -17.99 3.32
N HIS A 61 12.66 -17.95 2.66
CA HIS A 61 12.26 -18.91 1.64
C HIS A 61 12.77 -18.46 0.29
N ILE A 62 13.47 -19.35 -0.41
CA ILE A 62 13.96 -19.14 -1.77
C ILE A 62 13.73 -20.39 -2.60
N GLU A 63 13.60 -20.20 -3.91
CA GLU A 63 13.76 -21.29 -4.88
C GLU A 63 15.14 -21.18 -5.51
N ALA A 64 15.86 -22.28 -5.65
CA ALA A 64 17.15 -22.28 -6.33
C ALA A 64 17.46 -23.62 -6.98
N ARG A 65 18.42 -23.61 -7.91
CA ARG A 65 19.01 -24.82 -8.48
C ARG A 65 20.34 -25.17 -7.83
N PHE A 66 20.57 -26.46 -7.65
CA PHE A 66 21.81 -27.00 -7.11
C PHE A 66 22.10 -28.37 -7.71
N GLN A 67 23.32 -28.88 -7.52
CA GLN A 67 23.72 -30.20 -8.02
C GLN A 67 23.29 -31.30 -7.04
N ASP A 68 22.70 -32.37 -7.58
CA ASP A 68 22.46 -33.62 -6.85
C ASP A 68 23.67 -34.57 -6.85
N GLU A 69 23.52 -35.76 -6.26
CA GLU A 69 24.60 -36.77 -6.13
C GLU A 69 25.13 -37.22 -7.50
N GLY A 70 24.29 -37.18 -8.54
CA GLY A 70 24.67 -37.50 -9.92
C GLY A 70 25.31 -36.35 -10.69
N GLY A 71 25.51 -35.19 -10.04
CA GLY A 71 25.93 -33.95 -10.69
C GLY A 71 24.84 -33.32 -11.55
N GLN A 72 23.59 -33.79 -11.47
CA GLN A 72 22.47 -33.23 -12.22
C GLN A 72 21.93 -32.00 -11.50
N LEU A 73 21.65 -30.94 -12.27
CA LEU A 73 21.01 -29.74 -11.76
C LEU A 73 19.53 -30.02 -11.46
N THR A 74 19.14 -29.81 -10.21
CA THR A 74 17.77 -29.96 -9.72
C THR A 74 17.30 -28.68 -9.03
N VAL A 75 15.98 -28.50 -8.92
CA VAL A 75 15.35 -27.34 -8.27
C VAL A 75 14.93 -27.74 -6.86
N GLY A 76 15.12 -26.84 -5.89
CA GLY A 76 14.59 -26.98 -4.56
C GLY A 76 14.04 -25.68 -3.97
N HIS A 77 13.06 -25.84 -3.09
CA HIS A 77 12.62 -24.80 -2.17
C HIS A 77 13.51 -24.88 -0.93
N PHE A 78 14.30 -23.85 -0.67
CA PHE A 78 15.20 -23.76 0.48
C PHE A 78 14.66 -22.79 1.51
N VAL A 79 14.89 -23.12 2.79
CA VAL A 79 14.81 -22.16 3.90
C VAL A 79 16.24 -21.86 4.33
N ILE A 80 16.67 -20.63 4.12
CA ILE A 80 18.01 -20.14 4.46
C ILE A 80 17.93 -19.24 5.69
N GLY A 81 18.85 -19.41 6.63
CA GLY A 81 18.95 -18.56 7.81
C GLY A 81 20.39 -18.19 8.15
N SER A 82 20.57 -17.41 9.20
CA SER A 82 21.89 -17.12 9.78
C SER A 82 22.07 -17.87 11.10
N LYS A 83 23.28 -18.38 11.35
CA LYS A 83 23.66 -18.92 12.66
C LYS A 83 24.88 -18.16 13.19
N ARG A 84 24.92 -17.92 14.51
CA ARG A 84 25.94 -17.06 15.14
C ARG A 84 27.37 -17.53 14.92
N ASP A 85 27.57 -18.83 14.78
CA ASP A 85 28.90 -19.45 14.67
C ASP A 85 29.39 -19.59 13.21
N PHE A 86 28.59 -19.14 12.23
CA PHE A 86 28.89 -19.31 10.81
C PHE A 86 28.78 -17.97 10.08
N ALA A 87 29.75 -17.67 9.23
CA ALA A 87 29.75 -16.45 8.43
C ALA A 87 28.81 -16.57 7.22
N GLU A 88 28.68 -17.78 6.69
CA GLU A 88 27.88 -18.10 5.52
C GLU A 88 26.40 -18.31 5.88
N PRO A 89 25.47 -18.01 4.95
CA PRO A 89 24.07 -18.38 5.11
C PRO A 89 23.92 -19.91 5.22
N VAL A 90 23.09 -20.37 6.14
CA VAL A 90 22.91 -21.80 6.46
C VAL A 90 21.60 -22.31 5.89
N VAL A 91 21.63 -23.51 5.29
CA VAL A 91 20.42 -24.23 4.91
C VAL A 91 19.75 -24.83 6.15
N ILE A 92 18.55 -24.36 6.46
CA ILE A 92 17.74 -24.88 7.57
C ILE A 92 17.00 -26.15 7.14
N THR A 93 16.40 -26.12 5.94
CA THR A 93 15.67 -27.23 5.33
C THR A 93 15.53 -27.01 3.83
N VAL A 94 15.20 -28.07 3.09
CA VAL A 94 14.98 -28.04 1.64
C VAL A 94 13.91 -29.06 1.25
N TRP A 95 13.06 -28.73 0.27
CA TRP A 95 12.04 -29.65 -0.25
C TRP A 95 11.69 -29.47 -1.73
N ARG A 96 10.92 -30.43 -2.30
CA ARG A 96 10.50 -30.45 -3.72
C ARG A 96 9.00 -30.20 -3.93
N GLY A 97 8.16 -30.36 -2.90
CA GLY A 97 6.69 -30.35 -3.02
C GLY A 97 5.95 -29.20 -2.32
N ASP A 98 4.65 -29.43 -2.08
CA ASP A 98 3.73 -28.52 -1.37
C ASP A 98 4.13 -28.35 0.10
N VAL A 99 4.06 -27.09 0.58
CA VAL A 99 4.49 -26.69 1.92
C VAL A 99 3.78 -27.47 3.03
N SER A 100 2.48 -27.77 2.88
CA SER A 100 1.71 -28.40 3.95
C SER A 100 2.10 -29.85 4.18
N THR A 101 2.32 -30.58 3.09
CA THR A 101 2.75 -31.98 3.15
C THR A 101 4.19 -32.07 3.62
N GLU A 102 5.04 -31.17 3.15
CA GLU A 102 6.46 -31.14 3.46
C GLU A 102 6.75 -30.72 4.92
N MET A 103 5.93 -29.85 5.50
CA MET A 103 6.02 -29.49 6.92
C MET A 103 5.80 -30.70 7.83
N ARG A 104 4.69 -31.44 7.61
CA ARG A 104 4.38 -32.64 8.42
C ARG A 104 5.46 -33.70 8.28
N LEU A 105 5.86 -33.99 7.05
CA LEU A 105 6.89 -34.98 6.77
C LEU A 105 8.23 -34.59 7.43
N SER A 106 8.62 -33.32 7.37
CA SER A 106 9.86 -32.82 8.01
C SER A 106 9.84 -32.98 9.52
N GLU A 107 8.77 -32.56 10.18
CA GLU A 107 8.65 -32.67 11.64
C GLU A 107 8.68 -34.13 12.11
N VAL A 108 7.99 -35.02 11.39
CA VAL A 108 8.02 -36.46 11.68
C VAL A 108 9.44 -37.02 11.50
N MET A 109 10.12 -36.73 10.39
CA MET A 109 11.51 -37.19 10.18
C MET A 109 12.46 -36.72 11.29
N ILE A 110 12.39 -35.44 11.67
CA ILE A 110 13.21 -34.89 12.75
C ILE A 110 12.98 -35.65 14.06
N ALA A 111 11.71 -35.87 14.43
CA ALA A 111 11.35 -36.57 15.66
C ALA A 111 11.87 -38.01 15.64
N LEU A 112 11.63 -38.73 14.54
CA LEU A 112 12.06 -40.11 14.38
C LEU A 112 13.59 -40.25 14.44
N ARG A 113 14.34 -39.36 13.78
CA ARG A 113 15.80 -39.38 13.80
C ARG A 113 16.35 -39.07 15.19
N LYS A 114 15.86 -38.03 15.86
CA LYS A 114 16.32 -37.66 17.21
C LYS A 114 16.12 -38.78 18.23
N ARG A 115 15.14 -39.67 17.99
CA ARG A 115 14.87 -40.86 18.80
C ARG A 115 15.58 -42.13 18.30
N GLY A 116 16.30 -42.05 17.18
CA GLY A 116 17.05 -43.16 16.61
C GLY A 116 16.21 -44.20 15.87
N PHE A 117 14.97 -43.87 15.49
CA PHE A 117 14.14 -44.77 14.66
C PHE A 117 14.59 -44.80 13.20
N ILE A 118 15.16 -43.71 12.71
CA ILE A 118 15.70 -43.57 11.36
C ILE A 118 17.08 -42.90 11.41
N THR A 119 17.89 -43.12 10.38
CA THR A 119 19.17 -42.45 10.15
C THR A 119 19.17 -41.78 8.77
N PRO A 120 20.14 -40.90 8.46
CA PRO A 120 20.32 -40.39 7.11
C PRO A 120 20.39 -41.52 6.07
N GLN A 121 21.07 -42.63 6.38
CA GLN A 121 21.14 -43.81 5.51
C GLN A 121 19.78 -44.49 5.29
N THR A 122 18.92 -44.54 6.32
CA THR A 122 17.53 -45.00 6.13
C THR A 122 16.81 -44.14 5.09
N LEU A 123 16.95 -42.82 5.18
CA LEU A 123 16.29 -41.88 4.29
C LEU A 123 16.86 -41.90 2.87
N LEU A 124 18.18 -42.07 2.71
CA LEU A 124 18.82 -42.32 1.40
C LEU A 124 18.23 -43.56 0.73
N GLY A 125 18.04 -44.65 1.49
CA GLY A 125 17.41 -45.87 0.97
C GLY A 125 15.94 -45.69 0.55
N LEU A 126 15.24 -44.71 1.14
CA LEU A 126 13.86 -44.37 0.81
C LEU A 126 13.75 -43.32 -0.31
N HIS A 127 14.83 -42.63 -0.67
CA HIS A 127 14.83 -41.60 -1.70
C HIS A 127 14.22 -42.05 -3.04
N PRO A 128 14.54 -43.23 -3.59
CA PRO A 128 13.91 -43.70 -4.84
C PRO A 128 12.37 -43.83 -4.72
N LEU A 129 11.87 -44.17 -3.53
CA LEU A 129 10.43 -44.25 -3.27
C LEU A 129 9.80 -42.86 -3.15
N TYR A 130 10.51 -41.89 -2.55
CA TYR A 130 10.08 -40.48 -2.53
C TYR A 130 9.96 -39.92 -3.94
N VAL A 131 10.97 -40.12 -4.80
CA VAL A 131 10.96 -39.67 -6.20
C VAL A 131 9.83 -40.33 -7.01
N ALA A 132 9.51 -41.59 -6.70
CA ALA A 132 8.38 -42.31 -7.30
C ALA A 132 7.02 -41.93 -6.70
N GLY A 133 6.95 -40.99 -5.74
CA GLY A 133 5.72 -40.56 -5.07
C GLY A 133 5.15 -41.57 -4.06
N LYS A 134 5.90 -42.63 -3.72
CA LYS A 134 5.47 -43.70 -2.80
C LYS A 134 5.76 -43.40 -1.33
N VAL A 135 6.61 -42.41 -1.06
CA VAL A 135 6.90 -41.90 0.28
C VAL A 135 6.86 -40.38 0.20
N SER A 136 5.67 -39.82 0.00
CA SER A 136 5.48 -38.38 -0.18
C SER A 136 4.86 -37.71 1.06
N THR A 137 4.25 -38.50 1.94
CA THR A 137 3.61 -38.04 3.18
C THR A 137 4.22 -38.68 4.42
N SER A 138 3.93 -38.11 5.60
CA SER A 138 4.32 -38.74 6.87
C SER A 138 3.67 -40.11 7.05
N ALA A 139 2.43 -40.30 6.59
CA ALA A 139 1.74 -41.58 6.62
C ALA A 139 2.47 -42.65 5.79
N ASP A 140 2.90 -42.30 4.57
CA ASP A 140 3.65 -43.22 3.71
C ASP A 140 4.98 -43.65 4.34
N LEU A 141 5.69 -42.70 4.96
CA LEU A 141 6.95 -42.97 5.66
C LEU A 141 6.72 -43.95 6.81
N ILE A 142 5.68 -43.73 7.61
CA ILE A 142 5.31 -44.61 8.71
C ILE A 142 4.98 -46.01 8.17
N GLU A 143 4.21 -46.10 7.09
CA GLU A 143 3.85 -47.38 6.48
C GLU A 143 5.11 -48.16 6.07
N GLN A 144 6.09 -47.52 5.44
CA GLN A 144 7.35 -48.19 5.09
C GLN A 144 8.14 -48.64 6.32
N LEU A 145 8.22 -47.80 7.35
CA LEU A 145 8.93 -48.13 8.59
C LEU A 145 8.24 -49.26 9.35
N THR A 146 6.91 -49.36 9.31
CA THR A 146 6.19 -50.43 10.02
C THR A 146 6.55 -51.83 9.52
N ARG A 147 6.99 -51.95 8.27
CA ARG A 147 7.41 -53.22 7.67
C ARG A 147 8.77 -53.69 8.17
N GLN A 148 9.53 -52.83 8.85
CA GLN A 148 10.92 -53.07 9.26
C GLN A 148 11.13 -53.10 10.78
N LEU A 149 10.13 -52.71 11.58
CA LEU A 149 10.27 -52.50 13.03
C LEU A 149 9.57 -53.57 13.86
N SER A 150 10.10 -53.83 15.06
CA SER A 150 9.48 -54.71 16.07
C SER A 150 8.28 -54.03 16.74
N ALA A 151 7.36 -54.82 17.31
CA ALA A 151 6.14 -54.33 17.97
C ALA A 151 6.41 -53.27 19.06
N GLU A 152 7.47 -53.44 19.86
CA GLU A 152 7.86 -52.47 20.90
C GLU A 152 8.34 -51.15 20.29
N LYS A 153 9.15 -51.19 19.22
CA LYS A 153 9.58 -49.98 18.50
C LYS A 153 8.41 -49.28 17.81
N LEU A 154 7.42 -50.02 17.32
CA LEU A 154 6.21 -49.46 16.71
C LEU A 154 5.39 -48.62 17.69
N SER A 155 5.20 -49.12 18.92
CA SER A 155 4.45 -48.38 19.95
C SER A 155 5.16 -47.07 20.32
N ALA A 156 6.47 -47.10 20.55
CA ALA A 156 7.25 -45.90 20.86
C ALA A 156 7.27 -44.90 19.68
N MET A 157 7.38 -45.41 18.45
CA MET A 157 7.32 -44.59 17.23
C MET A 157 5.97 -43.89 17.07
N SER A 158 4.87 -44.59 17.36
CA SER A 158 3.52 -44.03 17.23
C SER A 158 3.30 -42.79 18.11
N THR A 159 3.83 -42.79 19.33
CA THR A 159 3.73 -41.63 20.23
C THR A 159 4.49 -40.41 19.69
N GLU A 160 5.69 -40.61 19.17
CA GLU A 160 6.52 -39.52 18.63
C GLU A 160 5.92 -38.95 17.33
N VAL A 161 5.36 -39.82 16.48
CA VAL A 161 4.61 -39.41 15.28
C VAL A 161 3.41 -38.53 15.64
N MET A 162 2.62 -38.93 16.65
CA MET A 162 1.45 -38.15 17.07
C MET A 162 1.86 -36.74 17.52
N ALA A 163 2.89 -36.63 18.36
CA ALA A 163 3.40 -35.34 18.83
C ALA A 163 3.95 -34.47 17.68
N ALA A 164 4.66 -35.07 16.72
CA ALA A 164 5.18 -34.36 15.56
C ALA A 164 4.07 -33.86 14.63
N ASN A 165 3.03 -34.68 14.40
CA ASN A 165 1.86 -34.28 13.62
C ASN A 165 1.12 -33.12 14.29
N GLU A 166 0.89 -33.18 15.61
CA GLU A 166 0.23 -32.11 16.36
C GLU A 166 1.03 -30.79 16.28
N LYS A 167 2.35 -30.86 16.37
CA LYS A 167 3.22 -29.68 16.18
C LYS A 167 3.08 -29.09 14.77
N ALA A 168 3.03 -29.94 13.75
CA ALA A 168 2.83 -29.49 12.37
C ALA A 168 1.42 -28.89 12.16
N ASP A 169 0.38 -29.47 12.76
CA ASP A 169 -0.98 -28.93 12.77
C ASP A 169 -1.03 -27.51 13.33
N GLN A 170 -0.39 -27.29 14.48
CA GLN A 170 -0.32 -25.98 15.11
C GLN A 170 0.41 -24.96 14.22
N ALA A 171 1.52 -25.36 13.58
CA ALA A 171 2.25 -24.49 12.67
C ALA A 171 1.43 -24.14 11.41
N LEU A 172 0.68 -25.10 10.85
CA LEU A 172 -0.22 -24.85 9.72
C LEU A 172 -1.36 -23.89 10.09
N ALA A 173 -1.94 -24.04 11.28
CA ALA A 173 -2.98 -23.13 11.75
C ALA A 173 -2.47 -21.68 11.91
N VAL A 174 -1.23 -21.51 12.40
CA VAL A 174 -0.59 -20.19 12.47
C VAL A 174 -0.37 -19.60 11.08
N LEU A 175 0.09 -20.42 10.13
CA LEU A 175 0.31 -19.99 8.75
C LEU A 175 -1.00 -19.58 8.06
N GLU A 176 -2.08 -20.35 8.22
CA GLU A 176 -3.38 -20.02 7.65
C GLU A 176 -3.94 -18.71 8.24
N ALA A 177 -3.79 -18.50 9.55
CA ALA A 177 -4.18 -17.25 10.20
C ALA A 177 -3.35 -16.06 9.69
N ALA A 178 -2.06 -16.26 9.40
CA ALA A 178 -1.20 -15.23 8.82
C ALA A 178 -1.64 -14.85 7.41
N TYR A 179 -1.94 -15.83 6.55
CA TYR A 179 -2.46 -15.59 5.20
C TYR A 179 -3.76 -14.79 5.22
N LYS A 180 -4.72 -15.17 6.06
CA LYS A 180 -5.99 -14.43 6.22
C LYS A 180 -5.76 -12.99 6.68
N ARG A 181 -4.79 -12.74 7.57
CA ARG A 181 -4.44 -11.37 7.99
C ARG A 181 -3.81 -10.56 6.86
N ALA A 182 -2.95 -11.17 6.05
CA ALA A 182 -2.31 -10.51 4.93
C ALA A 182 -3.33 -10.10 3.85
N GLU A 183 -4.24 -11.01 3.49
CA GLU A 183 -5.32 -10.74 2.54
C GLU A 183 -6.24 -9.60 3.04
N ASN A 184 -6.62 -9.62 4.33
CA ASN A 184 -7.40 -8.53 4.92
C ASN A 184 -6.65 -7.20 4.89
N ALA A 185 -5.34 -7.19 5.16
CA ALA A 185 -4.52 -5.98 5.13
C ALA A 185 -4.41 -5.40 3.71
N GLU A 186 -4.32 -6.26 2.69
CA GLU A 186 -4.31 -5.85 1.28
C GLU A 186 -5.63 -5.17 0.88
N ASN A 187 -6.77 -5.77 1.27
CA ASN A 187 -8.09 -5.18 1.01
C ASN A 187 -8.26 -3.81 1.70
N VAL A 188 -7.83 -3.70 2.97
CA VAL A 188 -7.85 -2.43 3.71
C VAL A 188 -6.95 -1.39 3.06
N ALA A 189 -5.77 -1.78 2.57
CA ALA A 189 -4.86 -0.86 1.88
C ALA A 189 -5.46 -0.35 0.56
N LEU A 190 -6.17 -1.22 -0.18
CA LEU A 190 -6.85 -0.84 -1.41
C LEU A 190 -8.00 0.14 -1.15
N GLU A 191 -8.83 -0.11 -0.13
CA GLU A 191 -9.89 0.82 0.29
C GLU A 191 -9.33 2.17 0.74
N ALA A 192 -8.24 2.16 1.51
CA ALA A 192 -7.56 3.38 1.95
C ALA A 192 -7.03 4.19 0.77
N SER A 193 -6.51 3.54 -0.29
CA SER A 193 -6.08 4.22 -1.52
C SER A 193 -7.22 5.00 -2.18
N TYR A 194 -8.39 4.38 -2.34
CA TYR A 194 -9.55 5.06 -2.93
C TYR A 194 -10.01 6.27 -2.12
N ILE A 195 -9.97 6.17 -0.79
CA ILE A 195 -10.33 7.28 0.10
C ILE A 195 -9.32 8.43 -0.02
N VAL A 196 -8.03 8.12 -0.12
CA VAL A 196 -6.99 9.13 -0.30
C VAL A 196 -7.18 9.87 -1.62
N ASP A 197 -7.43 9.16 -2.72
CA ASP A 197 -7.67 9.77 -4.03
C ASP A 197 -8.90 10.72 -4.02
N ASP A 198 -10.00 10.32 -3.37
CA ASP A 198 -11.19 11.17 -3.23
C ASP A 198 -10.90 12.42 -2.38
N LEU A 199 -10.20 12.25 -1.26
CA LEU A 199 -9.79 13.37 -0.40
C LEU A 199 -8.84 14.34 -1.10
N GLU A 200 -7.91 13.84 -1.93
CA GLU A 200 -7.02 14.68 -2.73
C GLU A 200 -7.80 15.51 -3.75
N SER A 201 -8.79 14.90 -4.42
CA SER A 201 -9.69 15.61 -5.33
C SER A 201 -10.49 16.70 -4.61
N GLN A 202 -11.09 16.38 -3.47
CA GLN A 202 -11.84 17.34 -2.65
C GLN A 202 -10.95 18.48 -2.14
N ASN A 203 -9.74 18.17 -1.69
CA ASN A 203 -8.76 19.17 -1.27
C ASN A 203 -8.37 20.09 -2.42
N GLY A 204 -8.21 19.56 -3.64
CA GLY A 204 -7.97 20.37 -4.84
C GLY A 204 -9.09 21.38 -5.10
N VAL A 205 -10.35 20.94 -5.01
CA VAL A 205 -11.53 21.82 -5.18
C VAL A 205 -11.60 22.88 -4.09
N LEU A 206 -11.38 22.51 -2.82
CA LEU A 206 -11.41 23.44 -1.71
C LEU A 206 -10.26 24.44 -1.79
N SER A 207 -9.05 24.00 -2.14
CA SER A 207 -7.90 24.89 -2.33
C SER A 207 -8.19 25.93 -3.41
N GLY A 208 -8.73 25.53 -4.56
CA GLY A 208 -9.11 26.48 -5.61
C GLY A 208 -10.14 27.51 -5.15
N ARG A 209 -11.13 27.09 -4.34
CA ARG A 209 -12.14 28.01 -3.78
C ARG A 209 -11.53 28.97 -2.74
N VAL A 210 -10.53 28.54 -1.97
CA VAL A 210 -9.80 29.42 -1.06
C VAL A 210 -9.05 30.49 -1.85
N ASP A 211 -8.32 30.11 -2.89
CA ASP A 211 -7.58 31.06 -3.75
C ASP A 211 -8.51 32.11 -4.38
N GLU A 212 -9.69 31.69 -4.86
CA GLU A 212 -10.70 32.59 -5.41
C GLU A 212 -11.21 33.61 -4.37
N LEU A 213 -11.49 33.16 -3.15
CA LEU A 213 -11.95 34.01 -2.06
C LEU A 213 -10.87 34.97 -1.58
N GLU A 214 -9.62 34.51 -1.45
CA GLU A 214 -8.47 35.36 -1.11
C GLU A 214 -8.29 36.47 -2.15
N ALA A 215 -8.41 36.14 -3.43
CA ALA A 215 -8.35 37.13 -4.50
C ALA A 215 -9.52 38.14 -4.44
N GLU A 216 -10.73 37.73 -4.04
CA GLU A 216 -11.84 38.68 -3.80
C GLU A 216 -11.60 39.59 -2.61
N VAL A 217 -11.06 39.07 -1.51
CA VAL A 217 -10.71 39.85 -0.33
C VAL A 217 -9.64 40.89 -0.64
N GLU A 218 -8.59 40.52 -1.35
CA GLU A 218 -7.52 41.47 -1.73
C GLU A 218 -8.01 42.55 -2.69
N ARG A 219 -8.89 42.21 -3.66
CA ARG A 219 -9.56 43.20 -4.50
C ARG A 219 -10.36 44.20 -3.68
N TYR A 220 -11.13 43.71 -2.70
CA TYR A 220 -11.94 44.58 -1.85
C TYR A 220 -11.07 45.49 -0.96
N LYS A 221 -9.96 44.99 -0.41
CA LYS A 221 -8.99 45.82 0.33
C LYS A 221 -8.36 46.91 -0.54
N ALA A 222 -7.99 46.57 -1.77
CA ALA A 222 -7.44 47.55 -2.72
C ALA A 222 -8.48 48.64 -3.04
N GLU A 223 -9.74 48.24 -3.23
CA GLU A 223 -10.87 49.16 -3.42
C GLU A 223 -11.04 50.11 -2.23
N GLN A 224 -10.96 49.59 -0.99
CA GLN A 224 -11.01 50.40 0.23
C GLN A 224 -9.87 51.43 0.29
N ALA A 225 -8.65 51.04 -0.04
CA ALA A 225 -7.50 51.94 -0.05
C ALA A 225 -7.62 53.03 -1.12
N GLU A 226 -8.22 52.74 -2.28
CA GLU A 226 -8.48 53.73 -3.33
C GLU A 226 -9.58 54.71 -2.93
N ALA A 227 -10.71 54.22 -2.44
CA ALA A 227 -11.79 55.08 -1.95
C ALA A 227 -11.31 56.04 -0.85
N ALA A 228 -10.48 55.55 0.08
CA ALA A 228 -9.92 56.38 1.15
C ALA A 228 -9.05 57.53 0.61
N ARG A 229 -8.27 57.31 -0.45
CA ARG A 229 -7.50 58.37 -1.14
C ARG A 229 -8.41 59.45 -1.73
N GLU A 230 -9.62 59.07 -2.15
CA GLU A 230 -10.66 59.98 -2.65
C GLU A 230 -11.57 60.55 -1.54
N ARG A 231 -11.21 60.38 -0.26
CA ARG A 231 -12.03 60.78 0.91
C ARG A 231 -13.45 60.17 0.86
N SER A 232 -13.53 58.95 0.36
CA SER A 232 -14.75 58.13 0.31
C SER A 232 -14.57 56.84 1.10
N GLU A 233 -15.69 56.23 1.48
CA GLU A 233 -15.76 54.96 2.18
C GLU A 233 -16.50 53.94 1.31
N VAL A 234 -15.94 52.72 1.22
CA VAL A 234 -16.56 51.62 0.49
C VAL A 234 -17.61 50.96 1.36
N THR A 235 -18.83 50.83 0.82
CA THR A 235 -19.94 50.10 1.44
C THR A 235 -20.36 48.94 0.56
N LEU A 236 -20.65 47.79 1.16
CA LEU A 236 -21.25 46.65 0.46
C LEU A 236 -22.76 46.65 0.65
N SER A 237 -23.49 46.43 -0.43
CA SER A 237 -24.93 46.23 -0.36
C SER A 237 -25.29 44.94 0.38
N SER A 238 -26.54 44.87 0.86
CA SER A 238 -27.16 43.58 1.15
C SER A 238 -27.14 42.69 -0.10
N PRO A 239 -26.98 41.36 0.07
CA PRO A 239 -26.91 40.46 -1.07
C PRO A 239 -28.28 40.18 -1.70
N ASP A 240 -28.35 40.28 -3.03
CA ASP A 240 -29.55 40.02 -3.82
C ASP A 240 -29.22 39.34 -5.16
N THR A 241 -30.21 38.70 -5.77
CA THR A 241 -30.06 37.93 -7.01
C THR A 241 -30.01 38.87 -8.21
N LEU A 242 -28.91 38.78 -8.97
CA LEU A 242 -28.73 39.55 -10.20
C LEU A 242 -29.55 38.91 -11.33
N VAL A 243 -30.64 39.56 -11.73
CA VAL A 243 -31.54 39.06 -12.77
C VAL A 243 -31.04 39.42 -14.16
N ASP A 244 -30.51 40.62 -14.36
CA ASP A 244 -30.07 41.06 -15.69
C ASP A 244 -28.94 42.08 -15.64
N VAL A 245 -28.13 42.12 -16.70
CA VAL A 245 -27.04 43.08 -16.88
C VAL A 245 -27.21 43.76 -18.24
N ARG A 246 -27.53 45.04 -18.22
CA ARG A 246 -27.80 45.84 -19.42
C ARG A 246 -26.66 46.80 -19.68
N GLU A 247 -26.02 46.65 -20.82
CA GLU A 247 -24.88 47.46 -21.21
C GLU A 247 -25.29 48.68 -22.02
N LYS A 248 -24.38 49.67 -22.04
CA LYS A 248 -24.47 50.87 -22.89
C LYS A 248 -25.79 51.62 -22.72
N GLN A 249 -26.41 51.52 -21.55
CA GLN A 249 -27.66 52.18 -21.25
C GLN A 249 -27.41 53.65 -20.92
N MET A 250 -28.18 54.56 -21.50
CA MET A 250 -28.07 55.98 -21.19
C MET A 250 -28.77 56.27 -19.86
N TYR A 251 -28.01 56.70 -18.86
CA TYR A 251 -28.52 57.14 -17.56
C TYR A 251 -27.91 58.50 -17.21
N ARG A 252 -28.78 59.50 -16.98
CA ARG A 252 -28.39 60.89 -16.66
C ARG A 252 -27.28 61.43 -17.58
N GLY A 253 -27.41 61.20 -18.88
CA GLY A 253 -26.49 61.70 -19.90
C GLY A 253 -25.16 60.94 -20.02
N SER A 254 -24.97 59.83 -19.30
CA SER A 254 -23.78 58.97 -19.42
C SER A 254 -24.17 57.56 -19.86
N SER A 255 -23.28 56.90 -20.60
CA SER A 255 -23.40 55.47 -20.90
C SER A 255 -23.00 54.66 -19.67
N CYS A 256 -23.88 53.77 -19.25
CA CYS A 256 -23.76 53.00 -18.02
C CYS A 256 -24.02 51.51 -18.24
N THR A 257 -23.46 50.70 -17.35
CA THR A 257 -23.92 49.34 -17.09
C THR A 257 -24.99 49.42 -16.02
N ILE A 258 -26.14 48.79 -16.26
CA ILE A 258 -27.27 48.71 -15.33
C ILE A 258 -27.49 47.26 -14.91
N LEU A 259 -27.44 47.02 -13.60
CA LEU A 259 -27.78 45.76 -12.96
C LEU A 259 -29.26 45.81 -12.55
N LEU A 260 -30.01 44.76 -12.86
CA LEU A 260 -31.38 44.57 -12.40
C LEU A 260 -31.41 43.43 -11.38
N PHE A 261 -31.98 43.69 -10.22
CA PHE A 261 -32.09 42.73 -9.13
C PHE A 261 -33.50 42.14 -9.02
N ALA A 262 -33.62 41.01 -8.32
CA ALA A 262 -34.88 40.30 -8.14
C ALA A 262 -35.91 41.10 -7.33
N ASP A 263 -35.47 41.98 -6.42
CA ASP A 263 -36.32 42.93 -5.72
C ASP A 263 -36.88 44.05 -6.61
N GLY A 264 -36.52 44.06 -7.90
CA GLY A 264 -36.90 45.07 -8.88
C GLY A 264 -36.06 46.35 -8.82
N SER A 265 -35.12 46.44 -7.87
CA SER A 265 -34.20 47.56 -7.78
C SER A 265 -33.14 47.48 -8.88
N THR A 266 -32.56 48.64 -9.20
CA THR A 266 -31.49 48.73 -10.18
C THR A 266 -30.24 49.36 -9.57
N ARG A 267 -29.08 48.98 -10.09
CA ARG A 267 -27.81 49.66 -9.82
C ARG A 267 -27.17 50.08 -11.12
N HIS A 268 -26.52 51.24 -11.15
CA HIS A 268 -25.91 51.78 -12.36
C HIS A 268 -24.48 52.25 -12.12
N MET A 269 -23.62 52.03 -13.11
CA MET A 269 -22.22 52.44 -13.08
C MET A 269 -21.83 53.02 -14.43
N LYS A 270 -21.26 54.23 -14.42
CA LYS A 270 -20.76 54.90 -15.62
C LYS A 270 -19.53 54.16 -16.15
N THR A 271 -19.63 53.58 -17.33
CA THR A 271 -18.57 52.71 -17.88
C THR A 271 -17.31 53.51 -18.23
N SER A 272 -17.46 54.67 -18.86
CA SER A 272 -16.28 55.45 -19.32
C SER A 272 -15.38 55.98 -18.21
N THR A 273 -15.86 56.05 -16.97
CA THR A 273 -15.07 56.53 -15.83
C THR A 273 -14.70 55.39 -14.89
N PHE A 274 -15.58 54.41 -14.70
CA PHE A 274 -15.46 53.44 -13.61
C PHE A 274 -15.28 52.00 -14.08
N ASP A 275 -15.43 51.74 -15.37
CA ASP A 275 -15.18 50.43 -16.00
C ASP A 275 -14.71 50.60 -17.46
N PRO A 276 -13.61 51.33 -17.69
CA PRO A 276 -13.13 51.60 -19.05
C PRO A 276 -12.66 50.34 -19.78
N SER A 277 -12.20 49.32 -19.05
CA SER A 277 -11.83 48.00 -19.58
C SER A 277 -13.02 47.07 -19.81
N GLY A 278 -14.17 47.34 -19.18
CA GLY A 278 -15.35 46.48 -19.21
C GLY A 278 -15.24 45.24 -18.31
N GLU A 279 -14.22 45.16 -17.45
CA GLU A 279 -13.99 44.03 -16.55
C GLU A 279 -15.11 43.87 -15.52
N VAL A 280 -15.59 44.96 -14.93
CA VAL A 280 -16.67 44.92 -13.92
C VAL A 280 -17.97 44.49 -14.58
N THR A 281 -18.25 45.02 -15.77
CA THR A 281 -19.41 44.63 -16.59
C THR A 281 -19.36 43.16 -16.99
N SER A 282 -18.18 42.67 -17.39
CA SER A 282 -17.98 41.26 -17.77
C SER A 282 -18.16 40.34 -16.57
N LYS A 283 -17.60 40.71 -15.40
CA LYS A 283 -17.82 39.98 -14.14
C LYS A 283 -19.29 39.95 -13.75
N ALA A 284 -20.01 41.07 -13.87
CA ALA A 284 -21.43 41.10 -13.57
C ALA A 284 -22.22 40.14 -14.47
N LYS A 285 -21.90 40.08 -15.76
CA LYS A 285 -22.54 39.14 -16.69
C LYS A 285 -22.32 37.68 -16.31
N SER A 286 -21.11 37.31 -15.92
CA SER A 286 -20.81 35.93 -15.49
C SER A 286 -21.53 35.53 -14.20
N LEU A 287 -22.03 36.50 -13.43
CA LEU A 287 -22.76 36.30 -12.18
C LEU A 287 -24.29 36.42 -12.34
N LYS A 288 -24.82 36.56 -13.56
CA LYS A 288 -26.26 36.59 -13.81
C LYS A 288 -26.93 35.31 -13.28
N GLY A 289 -28.01 35.47 -12.52
CA GLY A 289 -28.74 34.40 -11.84
C GLY A 289 -28.19 34.04 -10.45
N ARG A 290 -27.04 34.58 -10.03
CA ARG A 290 -26.46 34.35 -8.70
C ARG A 290 -26.78 35.49 -7.75
N ARG A 291 -26.66 35.22 -6.45
CA ARG A 291 -26.67 36.26 -5.43
C ARG A 291 -25.33 36.97 -5.42
N ILE A 292 -25.38 38.30 -5.39
CA ILE A 292 -24.18 39.15 -5.39
C ILE A 292 -24.33 40.28 -4.40
N ARG A 293 -23.20 40.86 -4.02
CA ARG A 293 -23.13 42.19 -3.39
C ARG A 293 -22.55 43.19 -4.39
N THR A 294 -22.96 44.43 -4.26
CA THR A 294 -22.37 45.55 -5.00
C THR A 294 -21.62 46.44 -4.03
N SER A 295 -20.43 46.91 -4.41
CA SER A 295 -19.77 47.99 -3.67
C SER A 295 -20.22 49.35 -4.17
N CYS A 296 -20.25 50.34 -3.29
CA CYS A 296 -20.42 51.74 -3.65
C CYS A 296 -19.53 52.61 -2.76
N TRP A 297 -19.00 53.69 -3.32
CA TRP A 297 -18.09 54.60 -2.61
C TRP A 297 -18.88 55.83 -2.24
N ASP A 298 -19.17 56.03 -0.96
CA ASP A 298 -19.84 57.24 -0.47
C ASP A 298 -18.81 58.21 0.14
N PRO A 299 -18.90 59.54 -0.06
CA PRO A 299 -17.97 60.46 0.58
C PRO A 299 -18.08 60.37 2.10
N ILE A 300 -16.95 60.42 2.82
CA ILE A 300 -16.91 60.24 4.29
C ILE A 300 -17.85 61.22 5.03
N GLY A 301 -17.98 62.45 4.54
CA GLY A 301 -18.88 63.46 5.11
C GLY A 301 -20.34 63.38 4.64
N GLN A 302 -20.67 62.48 3.70
CA GLN A 302 -22.02 62.30 3.14
C GLN A 302 -22.37 60.82 2.91
N PRO A 303 -22.46 59.99 3.98
CA PRO A 303 -22.81 58.58 3.86
C PRO A 303 -24.16 58.39 3.14
N GLY A 304 -24.21 57.44 2.22
CA GLY A 304 -25.41 57.16 1.43
C GLY A 304 -25.61 58.03 0.19
N LYS A 305 -24.71 58.99 -0.09
CA LYS A 305 -24.89 59.93 -1.21
C LYS A 305 -25.06 59.23 -2.55
N TRP A 306 -24.19 58.27 -2.86
CA TRP A 306 -24.17 57.55 -4.12
C TRP A 306 -24.89 56.21 -4.00
N SER A 307 -24.71 55.50 -2.89
CA SER A 307 -25.35 54.18 -2.69
C SER A 307 -26.88 54.25 -2.68
N ARG A 308 -27.50 55.27 -2.04
CA ARG A 308 -28.97 55.45 -2.05
C ARG A 308 -29.51 55.87 -3.42
N GLN A 309 -28.67 56.47 -4.26
CA GLN A 309 -29.04 56.79 -5.63
C GLN A 309 -28.93 55.57 -6.57
N GLY A 310 -28.40 54.45 -6.08
CA GLY A 310 -28.24 53.23 -6.87
C GLY A 310 -26.95 53.19 -7.67
N TYR A 311 -25.94 54.00 -7.35
CA TYR A 311 -24.63 53.85 -7.95
C TYR A 311 -23.90 52.62 -7.39
N PHE A 312 -23.07 51.99 -8.20
CA PHE A 312 -22.13 50.95 -7.73
C PHE A 312 -20.75 51.11 -8.40
N ARG A 313 -19.76 50.41 -7.85
CA ARG A 313 -18.37 50.38 -8.33
C ARG A 313 -17.88 49.00 -8.72
N ASN A 314 -18.23 47.98 -7.95
CA ASN A 314 -17.84 46.62 -8.24
C ASN A 314 -18.96 45.63 -7.85
N VAL A 315 -18.80 44.38 -8.28
CA VAL A 315 -19.69 43.26 -7.97
C VAL A 315 -18.88 42.13 -7.33
N TYR A 316 -19.43 41.53 -6.29
CA TYR A 316 -18.83 40.45 -5.53
C TYR A 316 -19.81 39.29 -5.47
N ALA A 317 -19.34 38.08 -5.74
CA ALA A 317 -20.20 36.91 -5.59
C ALA A 317 -20.60 36.78 -4.11
N TYR A 318 -21.85 36.38 -3.86
CA TYR A 318 -22.32 36.10 -2.51
C TYR A 318 -23.09 34.81 -2.55
N GLU A 319 -22.39 33.70 -2.31
CA GLU A 319 -22.89 32.31 -2.29
C GLU A 319 -23.99 32.01 -3.32
#